data_AF-A0A7V1JDY7-F1
#
_entry.id   AF-A0A7V1JDY7-F1
#
_cell.length_a   1.000
_cell.length_b   1.000
_cell.length_c   1.000
_cell.angle_alpha   90.00
_cell.angle_beta   90.00
_cell.angle_gamma   90.00
#
_symmetry.space_group_name_H-M   'P 1'
#
loop_
_entity.id
_entity.type
_entity.pdbx_description
1 polymer ?
#
loop_
_entity_poly.entity_id
_entity_poly.type
_entity_poly.pdbx_seq_one_letter_code
_entity_poly.pdbx_strand_id
1 'polypeptide(L)'
;MAKIIPLEYLETVVEHSISNMKRIKKELALAEVIESVHFISLAILNINLNTKEYADDFTKTIGGVLRDSDIICAKNGFIYLFLPGTNFEGVMDIMNDFKEFYDGIFDYVVAAYLLSDIKNTARILPDLRKLASDKGWKV
;
A
#
# COMPACT_ATOMS: atom_id res chain seq x y z
N MET A 1 -10.64 2.29 9.68
CA MET A 1 -10.67 0.95 9.11
C MET A 1 -10.52 1.01 7.61
N ALA A 2 -9.42 0.43 7.12
CA ALA A 2 -9.11 0.35 5.69
C ALA A 2 -10.19 -0.38 4.90
N LYS A 3 -10.26 -0.06 3.60
CA LYS A 3 -11.15 -0.76 2.67
C LYS A 3 -10.48 -2.02 2.16
N ILE A 4 -11.14 -3.16 2.33
CA ILE A 4 -10.73 -4.44 1.76
C ILE A 4 -11.47 -4.60 0.42
N ILE A 5 -10.72 -4.72 -0.68
CA ILE A 5 -11.29 -4.88 -2.02
C ILE A 5 -10.63 -6.04 -2.78
N PRO A 6 -11.32 -6.63 -3.77
CA PRO A 6 -10.70 -7.61 -4.68
C PRO A 6 -9.52 -7.02 -5.46
N LEU A 7 -8.48 -7.84 -5.69
CA LEU A 7 -7.23 -7.39 -6.31
C LEU A 7 -7.42 -6.87 -7.75
N GLU A 8 -8.41 -7.37 -8.48
CA GLU A 8 -8.73 -6.91 -9.84
C GLU A 8 -9.10 -5.42 -9.93
N TYR A 9 -9.49 -4.80 -8.81
CA TYR A 9 -9.82 -3.38 -8.75
C TYR A 9 -8.65 -2.49 -8.31
N LEU A 10 -7.54 -3.07 -7.83
CA LEU A 10 -6.44 -2.33 -7.24
C LEU A 10 -5.86 -1.29 -8.21
N GLU A 11 -5.65 -1.66 -9.47
CA GLU A 11 -5.08 -0.75 -10.48
C GLU A 11 -5.98 0.47 -10.73
N THR A 12 -7.27 0.23 -10.99
CA THR A 12 -8.27 1.29 -11.16
C THR A 12 -8.34 2.22 -9.95
N VAL A 13 -8.28 1.63 -8.76
CA VAL A 13 -8.35 2.37 -7.50
C VAL A 13 -7.11 3.22 -7.26
N VAL A 14 -5.91 2.69 -7.53
CA VAL A 14 -4.65 3.45 -7.46
C VAL A 14 -4.67 4.61 -8.43
N GLU A 15 -5.06 4.38 -9.69
CA GLU A 15 -5.15 5.42 -10.71
C GLU A 15 -6.12 6.54 -10.32
N HIS A 16 -7.33 6.17 -9.91
CA HIS A 16 -8.34 7.13 -9.47
C HIS A 16 -7.88 7.92 -8.24
N SER A 17 -7.27 7.26 -7.26
CA SER A 17 -6.76 7.91 -6.04
C SER A 17 -5.67 8.92 -6.35
N ILE A 18 -4.72 8.57 -7.22
CA ILE A 18 -3.65 9.48 -7.66
C ILE A 18 -4.22 10.70 -8.39
N SER A 19 -5.19 10.49 -9.29
CA SER A 19 -5.84 11.58 -10.02
C SER A 19 -6.53 12.56 -9.05
N ASN A 20 -7.29 12.02 -8.09
CA ASN A 20 -7.95 12.82 -7.07
C ASN A 20 -6.97 13.56 -6.17
N MET A 21 -5.89 12.91 -5.72
CA MET A 21 -4.86 13.57 -4.91
C MET A 21 -4.17 14.70 -5.69
N LYS A 22 -3.89 14.51 -6.98
CA LYS A 22 -3.32 15.58 -7.83
C LYS A 22 -4.27 16.77 -7.96
N ARG A 23 -5.58 16.50 -8.10
CA ARG A 23 -6.62 17.54 -8.12
C ARG A 23 -6.66 18.30 -6.79
N ILE A 24 -6.77 17.58 -5.67
CA ILE A 24 -6.80 18.17 -4.32
C ILE A 24 -5.54 19.01 -4.07
N LYS A 25 -4.36 18.50 -4.41
CA LYS A 25 -3.11 19.25 -4.29
C LYS A 25 -3.12 20.55 -5.10
N LYS A 26 -3.68 20.54 -6.31
CA LYS A 26 -3.80 21.76 -7.15
C LYS A 26 -4.75 22.78 -6.53
N GLU A 27 -5.85 22.31 -5.92
CA GLU A 27 -6.82 23.17 -5.23
C GLU A 27 -6.24 23.77 -3.94
N LEU A 28 -5.46 22.97 -3.19
CA LEU A 28 -4.82 23.38 -1.93
C LEU A 28 -3.58 24.25 -2.11
N ALA A 29 -2.87 24.14 -3.23
CA ALA A 29 -1.66 24.94 -3.51
C ALA A 29 -1.90 26.46 -3.51
N LEU A 30 -3.16 26.90 -3.50
CA LEU A 30 -3.57 28.29 -3.36
C LEU A 30 -3.66 28.77 -1.90
N ALA A 31 -3.59 27.86 -0.92
CA ALA A 31 -3.81 28.14 0.49
C ALA A 31 -2.67 27.67 1.41
N GLU A 32 -2.25 26.40 1.36
CA GLU A 32 -1.25 25.81 2.27
C GLU A 32 -0.49 24.63 1.63
N VAL A 33 0.72 24.32 2.14
CA VAL A 33 1.48 23.12 1.78
C VAL A 33 1.19 22.01 2.80
N ILE A 34 0.49 20.95 2.36
CA ILE A 34 0.13 19.81 3.20
C ILE A 34 0.91 18.58 2.73
N GLU A 35 1.86 18.08 3.51
CA GLU A 35 2.72 16.95 3.09
C GLU A 35 1.95 15.67 2.78
N SER A 36 0.85 15.41 3.49
CA SER A 36 0.03 14.20 3.29
C SER A 36 -0.70 14.14 1.94
N VAL A 37 -0.65 15.19 1.11
CA VAL A 37 -1.15 15.12 -0.28
C VAL A 37 -0.03 15.00 -1.32
N HIS A 38 1.22 14.82 -0.87
CA HIS A 38 2.39 14.76 -1.74
C HIS A 38 2.88 13.33 -2.00
N PHE A 39 2.47 12.36 -1.19
CA PHE A 39 3.03 11.01 -1.26
C PHE A 39 1.98 9.96 -1.50
N ILE A 40 2.39 8.88 -2.15
CA ILE A 40 1.68 7.61 -2.11
C ILE A 40 2.69 6.53 -1.76
N SER A 41 2.26 5.54 -0.99
CA SER A 41 3.06 4.36 -0.72
C SER A 41 2.28 3.10 -1.04
N LEU A 42 2.99 2.08 -1.48
CA LEU A 42 2.47 0.74 -1.67
C LEU A 42 3.37 -0.27 -1.00
N ALA A 43 2.77 -1.34 -0.50
CA ALA A 43 3.49 -2.49 0.03
C ALA A 43 2.90 -3.80 -0.51
N ILE A 44 3.75 -4.81 -0.67
CA ILE A 44 3.32 -6.21 -0.81
C ILE A 44 3.89 -6.96 0.38
N LEU A 45 3.01 -7.58 1.16
CA LEU A 45 3.36 -8.48 2.24
C LEU A 45 3.20 -9.90 1.72
N ASN A 46 4.23 -10.72 1.88
CA ASN A 46 4.21 -12.15 1.61
C ASN A 46 3.98 -12.87 2.94
N ILE A 47 2.77 -13.38 3.14
CA ILE A 47 2.39 -14.14 4.33
C ILE A 47 2.89 -15.57 4.16
N ASN A 48 3.64 -16.09 5.14
CA ASN A 48 4.09 -17.47 5.11
C ASN A 48 2.89 -18.44 5.16
N LEU A 49 2.58 -19.03 4.01
CA LEU A 49 1.36 -19.79 3.70
C LEU A 49 1.18 -21.10 4.47
N ASN A 50 2.11 -21.47 5.37
CA ASN A 50 1.98 -22.69 6.18
C ASN A 50 0.75 -22.69 7.09
N THR A 51 0.06 -21.55 7.23
CA THR A 51 -1.19 -21.45 7.99
C THR A 51 -2.19 -20.52 7.28
N LYS A 52 -2.90 -21.03 6.27
CA LYS A 52 -3.95 -20.29 5.53
C LYS A 52 -5.00 -19.61 6.43
N GLU A 53 -5.31 -20.19 7.58
CA GLU A 53 -6.25 -19.61 8.57
C GLU A 53 -5.78 -18.24 9.10
N TYR A 54 -4.48 -17.98 9.12
CA TYR A 54 -3.94 -16.72 9.64
C TYR A 54 -4.05 -15.58 8.62
N ALA A 55 -4.19 -15.86 7.33
CA ALA A 55 -4.21 -14.81 6.31
C ALA A 55 -5.45 -13.91 6.42
N ASP A 56 -6.62 -14.49 6.69
CA ASP A 56 -7.88 -13.74 6.82
C ASP A 56 -7.92 -12.94 8.12
N ASP A 57 -7.51 -13.55 9.23
CA ASP A 57 -7.46 -12.87 10.54
C ASP A 57 -6.38 -11.78 10.58
N PHE A 58 -5.24 -12.01 9.94
CA PHE A 58 -4.21 -10.99 9.73
C PHE A 58 -4.75 -9.83 8.90
N THR A 59 -5.42 -10.11 7.77
CA THR A 59 -6.03 -9.09 6.91
C THR A 59 -7.06 -8.24 7.66
N LYS A 60 -7.90 -8.86 8.49
CA LYS A 60 -8.86 -8.13 9.34
C LYS A 60 -8.16 -7.28 10.39
N THR A 61 -7.10 -7.81 11.01
CA THR A 61 -6.41 -7.10 12.08
C THR A 61 -5.67 -5.87 11.54
N ILE A 62 -4.88 -6.02 10.47
CA ILE A 62 -4.23 -4.87 9.82
C ILE A 62 -5.28 -3.87 9.31
N GLY A 63 -6.43 -4.36 8.82
CA GLY A 63 -7.54 -3.50 8.39
C GLY A 63 -8.13 -2.64 9.50
N GLY A 64 -8.13 -3.15 10.74
CA GLY A 64 -8.54 -2.44 11.94
C GLY A 64 -7.59 -1.30 12.34
N VAL A 65 -6.30 -1.46 12.06
CA VAL A 65 -5.25 -0.49 12.44
C VAL A 65 -5.11 0.62 11.38
N LEU A 66 -5.25 0.27 10.11
CA LEU A 66 -5.08 1.21 9.00
C LEU A 66 -6.24 2.23 8.88
N ARG A 67 -5.93 3.36 8.25
CA ARG A 67 -6.84 4.50 8.08
C ARG A 67 -7.96 4.17 7.08
N ASP A 68 -9.05 4.92 7.12
CA ASP A 68 -10.18 4.74 6.20
C ASP A 68 -9.82 4.97 4.73
N SER A 69 -8.76 5.73 4.47
CA SER A 69 -8.21 5.99 3.13
C SER A 69 -7.34 4.86 2.59
N ASP A 70 -6.89 3.97 3.48
CA ASP A 70 -5.97 2.89 3.13
C ASP A 70 -6.73 1.72 2.53
N ILE A 71 -6.07 0.97 1.65
CA ILE A 71 -6.69 -0.08 0.86
C ILE A 71 -5.88 -1.35 0.96
N ILE A 72 -6.59 -2.46 1.16
CA ILE A 72 -6.03 -3.80 1.30
C ILE A 72 -6.59 -4.71 0.22
N CYS A 73 -5.72 -5.44 -0.48
CA CYS A 73 -6.11 -6.52 -1.38
C CYS A 73 -5.32 -7.78 -1.05
N ALA A 74 -6.02 -8.88 -0.73
CA ALA A 74 -5.40 -10.16 -0.45
C ALA A 74 -5.60 -11.15 -1.61
N LYS A 75 -4.52 -11.82 -2.05
CA LYS A 75 -4.59 -12.89 -3.06
C LYS A 75 -3.41 -13.84 -2.91
N ASN A 76 -3.68 -15.15 -2.87
CA ASN A 76 -2.67 -16.21 -2.92
C ASN A 76 -1.52 -16.06 -1.89
N GLY A 77 -1.81 -15.63 -0.66
CA GLY A 77 -0.79 -15.41 0.37
C GLY A 77 -0.08 -14.06 0.31
N PHE A 78 -0.44 -13.22 -0.66
CA PHE A 78 0.06 -11.85 -0.75
C PHE A 78 -1.01 -10.87 -0.32
N ILE A 79 -0.58 -9.84 0.41
CA ILE A 79 -1.41 -8.71 0.79
C ILE A 79 -0.79 -7.46 0.20
N TYR A 80 -1.55 -6.80 -0.66
CA TYR A 80 -1.22 -5.51 -1.24
C TYR A 80 -1.81 -4.42 -0.36
N LEU A 81 -0.98 -3.46 0.02
CA LEU A 81 -1.39 -2.25 0.73
C LEU A 81 -1.20 -1.06 -0.21
N PHE A 82 -2.22 -0.21 -0.29
CA PHE A 82 -2.11 1.12 -0.87
C PHE A 82 -2.41 2.16 0.20
N LEU A 83 -1.42 3.02 0.46
CA LEU A 83 -1.37 3.97 1.57
C LEU A 83 -1.25 5.39 0.98
N PRO A 84 -2.36 5.99 0.52
CA PRO A 84 -2.33 7.35 -0.01
C PRO A 84 -1.96 8.33 1.10
N GLY A 85 -1.09 9.29 0.78
CA GLY A 85 -0.64 10.31 1.71
C GLY A 85 0.39 9.86 2.74
N THR A 86 0.99 8.69 2.51
CA THR A 86 2.03 8.13 3.38
C THR A 86 3.36 8.18 2.64
N ASN A 87 4.39 8.78 3.25
CA ASN A 87 5.77 8.80 2.73
C ASN A 87 6.50 7.49 3.06
N PHE A 88 7.77 7.38 2.66
CA PHE A 88 8.57 6.18 2.91
C PHE A 88 8.76 5.88 4.40
N GLU A 89 9.06 6.89 5.22
CA GLU A 89 9.24 6.72 6.66
C GLU A 89 7.95 6.21 7.32
N GLY A 90 6.81 6.81 7.01
CA GLY A 90 5.53 6.41 7.58
C GLY A 90 5.09 4.99 7.19
N VAL A 91 5.38 4.53 5.97
CA VAL A 91 5.10 3.12 5.63
C VAL A 91 6.07 2.18 6.34
N MET A 92 7.34 2.56 6.53
CA MET A 92 8.28 1.76 7.30
C MET A 92 7.87 1.65 8.77
N ASP A 93 7.38 2.72 9.38
CA ASP A 93 6.83 2.70 10.74
C ASP A 93 5.66 1.73 10.85
N ILE A 94 4.68 1.81 9.93
CA ILE A 94 3.56 0.86 9.88
C ILE A 94 4.05 -0.59 9.72
N MET A 95 5.06 -0.84 8.88
CA MET A 95 5.61 -2.18 8.70
C MET A 95 6.35 -2.68 9.95
N ASN A 96 7.02 -1.79 10.68
CA ASN A 96 7.70 -2.13 11.93
C ASN A 96 6.69 -2.45 13.03
N ASP A 97 5.62 -1.66 13.16
CA ASP A 97 4.51 -1.94 14.06
C ASP A 97 3.94 -3.34 13.77
N PHE A 98 3.65 -3.64 12.50
CA PHE A 98 3.16 -4.97 12.12
C PHE A 98 4.15 -6.08 12.42
N LYS A 99 5.46 -5.84 12.24
CA LYS A 99 6.50 -6.83 12.60
C LYS A 99 6.60 -7.06 14.11
N GLU A 100 6.36 -6.05 14.94
CA GLU A 100 6.35 -6.21 16.40
C GLU A 100 5.25 -7.20 16.85
N PHE A 101 4.07 -7.14 16.23
CA PHE A 101 2.94 -8.03 16.55
C PHE A 101 3.00 -9.39 15.85
N TYR A 102 3.65 -9.48 14.69
CA TYR A 102 3.60 -10.64 13.80
C TYR A 102 4.99 -11.07 13.32
N ASP A 103 5.97 -11.03 14.23
CA ASP A 103 7.35 -11.37 13.89
C ASP A 103 7.48 -12.78 13.29
N GLY A 104 8.26 -12.89 12.22
CA GLY A 104 8.46 -14.14 11.46
C GLY A 104 7.26 -14.64 10.63
N ILE A 105 6.11 -13.95 10.66
CA ILE A 105 4.90 -14.39 9.93
C ILE A 105 4.90 -13.90 8.48
N PHE A 106 5.47 -12.73 8.22
CA PHE A 106 5.50 -12.14 6.89
C PHE A 106 6.83 -11.47 6.57
N ASP A 107 7.13 -11.39 5.28
CA ASP A 107 8.13 -10.48 4.73
C ASP A 107 7.44 -9.46 3.82
N TYR A 108 8.07 -8.31 3.54
CA TYR A 108 7.46 -7.26 2.75
C TYR A 108 8.40 -6.61 1.73
N VAL A 109 7.83 -5.99 0.70
CA VAL A 109 8.48 -4.99 -0.14
C VAL A 109 7.63 -3.73 -0.13
N VAL A 110 8.29 -2.57 -0.23
CA VAL A 110 7.66 -1.25 -0.15
C VAL A 110 8.18 -0.39 -1.29
N ALA A 111 7.29 0.43 -1.85
CA ALA A 111 7.66 1.53 -2.73
C ALA A 111 6.87 2.79 -2.34
N ALA A 112 7.58 3.90 -2.21
CA ALA A 112 6.99 5.21 -1.95
C ALA A 112 7.31 6.16 -3.09
N TYR A 113 6.33 6.97 -3.48
CA TYR A 113 6.44 7.87 -4.62
C TYR A 113 5.99 9.28 -4.22
N LEU A 114 6.77 10.27 -4.65
CA LEU A 114 6.31 11.65 -4.65
C LEU A 114 5.32 11.83 -5.81
N LEU A 115 4.14 12.36 -5.51
CA LEU A 115 3.01 12.49 -6.43
C LEU A 115 3.36 13.33 -7.68
N SER A 116 4.28 14.29 -7.55
CA SER A 116 4.80 15.09 -8.67
C SER A 116 5.64 14.29 -9.65
N ASP A 117 6.26 13.20 -9.19
CA ASP A 117 7.20 12.42 -9.98
C ASP A 117 6.48 11.33 -10.78
N ILE A 118 5.23 11.06 -10.43
CA ILE A 118 4.36 10.11 -11.12
C ILE A 118 3.89 10.69 -12.44
N LYS A 119 4.62 10.35 -13.51
CA LYS A 119 4.25 10.67 -14.90
C LYS A 119 3.31 9.64 -15.52
N ASN A 120 3.41 8.38 -15.08
CA ASN A 120 2.60 7.27 -15.60
C ASN A 120 2.21 6.34 -14.45
N THR A 121 0.92 6.33 -14.11
CA THR A 121 0.35 5.49 -13.04
C THR A 121 0.45 4.00 -13.34
N ALA A 122 0.40 3.61 -14.62
CA ALA A 122 0.47 2.21 -15.04
C ALA A 122 1.82 1.54 -14.70
N ARG A 123 2.85 2.31 -14.30
CA ARG A 123 4.15 1.76 -13.88
C ARG A 123 4.22 1.43 -12.39
N ILE A 124 3.36 2.00 -11.57
CA ILE A 124 3.47 1.93 -10.10
C ILE A 124 3.33 0.49 -9.59
N LEU A 125 2.30 -0.23 -10.04
CA LEU A 125 2.10 -1.63 -9.64
C LEU A 125 3.16 -2.56 -10.25
N PRO A 126 3.51 -2.45 -11.55
CA PRO A 126 4.64 -3.21 -12.11
C PRO A 126 5.97 -2.99 -11.37
N ASP A 127 6.29 -1.76 -11.00
CA ASP A 127 7.54 -1.44 -10.28
C ASP A 127 7.55 -2.12 -8.90
N LEU A 128 6.43 -2.06 -8.16
CA LEU A 128 6.29 -2.77 -6.89
C LEU A 128 6.38 -4.30 -7.05
N ARG A 129 5.72 -4.87 -8.07
CA ARG A 129 5.78 -6.30 -8.37
C ARG A 129 7.18 -6.75 -8.77
N LYS A 130 7.95 -5.89 -9.43
CA LYS A 130 9.35 -6.14 -9.74
C LYS A 130 10.17 -6.28 -8.46
N LEU A 131 10.00 -5.40 -7.47
CA LEU A 131 10.67 -5.53 -6.16
C LEU A 131 10.35 -6.88 -5.49
N ALA A 132 9.08 -7.30 -5.53
CA ALA A 132 8.68 -8.61 -5.02
C ALA A 132 9.31 -9.77 -5.81
N SER A 133 9.38 -9.66 -7.14
CA SER A 133 10.01 -10.65 -8.02
C SER A 133 11.51 -10.75 -7.79
N ASP A 134 12.20 -9.65 -7.50
CA ASP A 134 13.62 -9.60 -7.16
C ASP A 134 13.90 -10.31 -5.82
N LYS A 135 12.91 -10.38 -4.92
CA LYS A 135 12.92 -11.24 -3.71
C LYS A 135 12.56 -12.72 -3.99
N GLY A 136 12.29 -13.09 -5.24
CA GLY A 136 11.90 -14.43 -5.65
C GLY A 136 10.40 -14.73 -5.49
N TRP A 137 9.55 -13.73 -5.23
CA TRP A 137 8.12 -13.93 -5.07
C TRP A 137 7.39 -13.94 -6.41
N LYS A 138 6.29 -14.70 -6.50
CA LYS A 138 5.45 -14.79 -7.69
C LYS A 138 4.10 -14.11 -7.41
N VAL A 139 4.06 -12.81 -7.65
CA VAL A 139 2.96 -11.90 -7.28
C VAL A 139 2.09 -11.46 -8.46
#